data_AF-A0A7J3V1H6-F1
#
_entry.id   AF-A0A7J3V1H6-F1
#
_cell.length_a   1.000
_cell.length_b   1.000
_cell.length_c   1.000
_cell.angle_alpha   90.00
_cell.angle_beta   90.00
_cell.angle_gamma   90.00
#
_symmetry.space_group_name_H-M   'P 1'
#
loop_
_entity.id
_entity.type
_entity.pdbx_description
1 polymer ?
#
loop_
_entity_poly.entity_id
_entity_poly.type
_entity_poly.pdbx_seq_one_letter_code
_entity_poly.pdbx_strand_id
1 'polypeptide(L)'
;MKRVLRKQRSVYGLSLFMIIAGAAALAAVLWKTYPRLSVSQNPLSTFLSLLWEENISVANVITFKLVYLVVFGDIALVSGFILWLLSRQWLAVPWKNCML
;
A
#
# COMPACT_ATOMS: atom_id res chain seq x y z
N MET A 1 -28.00 -10.35 -12.08
CA MET A 1 -27.74 -9.47 -10.92
C MET A 1 -26.84 -10.08 -9.82
N LYS A 2 -27.01 -11.35 -9.40
CA LYS A 2 -26.14 -11.99 -8.35
C LYS A 2 -24.62 -11.99 -8.65
N ARG A 3 -24.20 -12.04 -9.92
CA ARG A 3 -22.78 -12.04 -10.30
C ARG A 3 -22.07 -10.70 -10.05
N VAL A 4 -22.80 -9.58 -10.16
CA VAL A 4 -22.24 -8.22 -9.96
C VAL A 4 -21.98 -7.96 -8.48
N LEU A 5 -22.92 -8.35 -7.60
CA LEU A 5 -22.75 -8.28 -6.14
C LEU A 5 -21.60 -9.15 -5.62
N ARG A 6 -21.38 -10.35 -6.19
CA ARG A 6 -20.23 -11.20 -5.80
C ARG A 6 -18.89 -10.58 -6.22
N LYS A 7 -18.83 -9.96 -7.40
CA LYS A 7 -17.61 -9.33 -7.92
C LYS A 7 -17.24 -8.08 -7.09
N GLN A 8 -18.22 -7.30 -6.64
CA GLN A 8 -17.99 -6.15 -5.75
C GLN A 8 -17.42 -6.53 -4.38
N ARG A 9 -17.91 -7.60 -3.74
CA ARG A 9 -17.35 -8.06 -2.46
C ARG A 9 -15.89 -8.52 -2.60
N SER A 10 -15.56 -9.10 -3.76
CA SER A 10 -14.19 -9.48 -4.10
C SER A 10 -13.28 -8.27 -4.36
N VAL A 11 -13.77 -7.23 -5.05
CA VAL A 11 -13.00 -5.98 -5.29
C VAL A 11 -12.74 -5.24 -3.98
N TYR A 12 -13.72 -5.18 -3.09
CA TYR A 12 -13.57 -4.58 -1.76
C TYR A 12 -12.57 -5.35 -0.87
N GLY A 13 -12.60 -6.68 -0.92
CA GLY A 13 -11.62 -7.51 -0.23
C GLY A 13 -10.21 -7.31 -0.78
N LEU A 14 -10.06 -7.23 -2.10
CA LEU A 14 -8.79 -7.00 -2.77
C LEU A 14 -8.22 -5.61 -2.43
N SER A 15 -9.04 -4.57 -2.40
CA SER A 15 -8.60 -3.21 -2.04
C SER A 15 -8.12 -3.14 -0.59
N LEU A 16 -8.85 -3.77 0.35
CA LEU A 16 -8.43 -3.88 1.74
C LEU A 16 -7.10 -4.63 1.88
N PHE A 17 -6.95 -5.74 1.16
CA PHE A 17 -5.72 -6.52 1.15
C PHE A 17 -4.53 -5.69 0.63
N MET A 18 -4.71 -4.92 -0.45
CA MET A 18 -3.68 -4.02 -0.98
C MET A 18 -3.30 -2.92 0.02
N ILE A 19 -4.28 -2.31 0.69
CA ILE A 19 -4.02 -1.28 1.71
C ILE A 19 -3.24 -1.87 2.89
N ILE A 20 -3.66 -3.02 3.39
CA ILE A 20 -2.98 -3.71 4.51
C ILE A 20 -1.56 -4.12 4.11
N ALA A 21 -1.39 -4.67 2.90
CA ALA A 21 -0.08 -5.06 2.39
C ALA A 21 0.86 -3.85 2.22
N GLY A 22 0.37 -2.74 1.68
CA GLY A 22 1.14 -1.50 1.55
C GLY A 22 1.49 -0.90 2.91
N ALA A 23 0.54 -0.87 3.85
CA ALA A 23 0.78 -0.38 5.21
C ALA A 23 1.80 -1.27 5.96
N ALA A 24 1.71 -2.59 5.82
CA ALA A 24 2.65 -3.52 6.42
C ALA A 24 4.08 -3.36 5.84
N ALA A 25 4.20 -3.14 4.53
CA ALA A 25 5.48 -2.89 3.89
C ALA A 25 6.14 -1.60 4.41
N LEU A 26 5.38 -0.50 4.50
CA LEU A 26 5.87 0.77 5.07
C LEU A 26 6.22 0.63 6.56
N ALA A 27 5.40 -0.08 7.33
CA ALA A 27 5.68 -0.36 8.74
C ALA A 27 6.97 -1.16 8.92
N ALA A 28 7.24 -2.14 8.05
CA ALA A 28 8.49 -2.90 8.08
C ALA A 28 9.71 -2.03 7.77
N VAL A 29 9.62 -1.11 6.81
CA VAL A 29 10.68 -0.14 6.50
C VAL A 29 10.93 0.79 7.68
N LEU A 30 9.86 1.33 8.27
CA LEU A 30 9.94 2.18 9.46
C LEU A 30 10.56 1.42 10.63
N TRP A 31 10.14 0.17 10.88
CA TRP A 31 10.70 -0.66 11.94
C TRP A 31 12.20 -0.88 11.79
N LYS A 32 12.66 -1.10 10.56
CA LYS A 32 14.08 -1.34 10.26
C LYS A 32 14.93 -0.08 10.41
N THR A 33 14.38 1.07 10.05
CA THR A 33 15.07 2.37 10.13
C THR A 33 14.96 3.03 11.51
N TYR A 34 13.94 2.68 12.30
CA TYR A 34 13.66 3.21 13.64
C TYR A 34 14.86 3.25 14.59
N PRO A 35 15.67 2.17 14.78
CA PRO A 35 16.80 2.20 15.70
C PRO A 35 17.92 3.17 15.28
N ARG A 36 18.04 3.49 13.99
CA ARG A 36 19.02 4.47 13.49
C ARG A 36 18.46 5.89 13.50
N LEU A 37 17.14 6.03 13.34
CA LEU A 37 16.44 7.30 13.44
C LEU A 37 16.40 7.84 14.86
N SER A 38 16.23 6.98 15.86
CA SER A 38 16.14 7.39 17.27
C SER A 38 17.45 7.97 17.82
N VAL A 39 18.58 7.67 17.18
CA VAL A 39 19.92 8.15 17.58
C VAL A 39 20.37 9.36 16.74
N SER A 40 19.66 9.66 15.64
CA SER A 40 20.03 10.75 14.74
C SER A 40 19.57 12.11 15.24
N GLN A 41 20.45 13.11 15.08
CA GLN A 41 20.10 14.53 15.30
C GLN A 41 19.13 15.07 14.26
N ASN A 42 19.10 14.49 13.05
CA ASN A 42 18.28 14.94 11.91
C ASN A 42 17.49 13.78 11.28
N PRO A 43 16.36 13.38 11.88
CA PRO A 43 15.66 12.13 11.55
C PRO A 43 15.20 12.07 10.10
N LEU A 44 14.71 13.16 9.51
CA LEU A 44 14.25 13.19 8.11
C LEU A 44 15.39 12.93 7.11
N SER A 45 16.53 13.60 7.30
CA SER A 45 17.70 13.43 6.42
C SER A 45 18.27 12.02 6.53
N THR A 46 18.34 11.48 7.75
CA THR A 46 18.83 10.13 8.01
C THR A 46 17.88 9.09 7.43
N PHE A 47 16.56 9.30 7.49
CA PHE A 47 15.60 8.42 6.85
C PHE A 47 15.79 8.35 5.33
N LEU A 48 15.96 9.50 4.67
CA LEU A 48 16.21 9.59 3.23
C LEU A 48 17.53 8.92 2.82
N SER A 49 18.60 9.11 3.59
CA SER A 49 19.87 8.42 3.35
C SER A 49 19.74 6.91 3.55
N LEU A 50 19.10 6.46 4.64
CA LEU A 50 18.89 5.03 4.91
C LEU A 50 18.04 4.37 3.85
N LEU A 51 17.04 5.06 3.29
CA LEU A 51 16.26 4.55 2.17
C LEU A 51 17.14 4.24 0.96
N TRP A 52 18.08 5.13 0.66
CA TRP A 52 18.97 5.03 -0.51
C TRP A 52 20.15 4.08 -0.31
N GLU A 53 20.61 3.93 0.93
CA GLU A 53 21.83 3.21 1.30
C GLU A 53 21.56 1.78 1.78
N GLU A 54 20.43 1.55 2.48
CA GLU A 54 20.07 0.20 2.91
C GLU A 54 19.52 -0.63 1.74
N ASN A 55 20.10 -1.81 1.59
CA ASN A 55 19.57 -2.86 0.73
C ASN A 55 18.82 -3.89 1.59
N ILE A 56 17.64 -4.29 1.14
CA ILE A 56 16.94 -5.49 1.59
C ILE A 56 17.32 -6.63 0.66
N SER A 57 17.85 -7.72 1.21
CA SER A 57 17.92 -8.98 0.48
C SER A 57 16.62 -9.75 0.69
N VAL A 58 15.83 -9.93 -0.37
CA VAL A 58 14.72 -10.86 -0.34
C VAL A 58 15.26 -12.22 -0.75
N ALA A 59 15.15 -13.20 0.15
CA ALA A 59 15.50 -14.59 -0.09
C ALA A 59 16.95 -14.85 -0.54
N ASN A 60 17.91 -14.04 -0.10
CA ASN A 60 19.36 -14.18 -0.37
C ASN A 60 19.78 -14.19 -1.86
N VAL A 61 18.82 -14.03 -2.77
CA VAL A 61 19.01 -14.09 -4.23
C VAL A 61 18.81 -12.73 -4.87
N ILE A 62 17.99 -11.86 -4.27
CA ILE A 62 17.67 -10.56 -4.85
C ILE A 62 17.87 -9.45 -3.82
N THR A 63 18.86 -8.60 -4.08
CA THR A 63 19.13 -7.38 -3.32
C THR A 63 18.39 -6.22 -3.95
N PHE A 64 17.46 -5.63 -3.21
CA PHE A 64 16.73 -4.44 -3.61
C PHE A 64 17.03 -3.30 -2.65
N LYS A 65 17.16 -2.08 -3.16
CA LYS A 65 17.17 -0.88 -2.32
C LYS A 65 15.87 -0.75 -1.53
N LEU A 66 15.96 -0.27 -0.29
CA LEU A 66 14.82 -0.01 0.60
C LEU A 66 13.79 0.93 -0.06
N VAL A 67 14.25 1.88 -0.88
CA VAL A 67 13.42 2.76 -1.72
C VAL A 67 12.38 1.97 -2.53
N TYR A 68 12.73 0.82 -3.11
CA TYR A 68 11.77 0.06 -3.93
C TYR A 68 10.61 -0.49 -3.12
N LEU A 69 10.85 -0.85 -1.86
CA LEU A 69 9.81 -1.34 -0.97
C LEU A 69 8.85 -0.23 -0.57
N VAL A 70 9.37 1.00 -0.37
CA VAL A 70 8.54 2.19 -0.13
C VAL A 70 7.71 2.54 -1.35
N VAL A 71 8.33 2.60 -2.53
CA VAL A 71 7.61 2.88 -3.79
C VAL A 71 6.51 1.83 -4.03
N PHE A 72 6.81 0.55 -3.81
CA PHE A 72 5.80 -0.51 -3.91
C PHE A 72 4.67 -0.34 -2.89
N GLY A 73 5.01 -0.01 -1.63
CA GLY A 73 4.03 0.26 -0.58
C GLY A 73 3.11 1.43 -0.92
N ASP A 74 3.66 2.52 -1.44
CA ASP A 74 2.92 3.71 -1.86
C ASP A 74 1.99 3.41 -3.03
N ILE A 75 2.48 2.70 -4.07
CA ILE A 75 1.65 2.29 -5.20
C ILE A 75 0.51 1.38 -4.73
N ALA A 76 0.78 0.43 -3.83
CA ALA A 76 -0.23 -0.47 -3.27
C ALA A 76 -1.28 0.29 -2.44
N LEU A 77 -0.87 1.29 -1.68
CA LEU A 77 -1.78 2.16 -0.91
C LEU A 77 -2.65 3.02 -1.80
N VAL A 78 -2.05 3.73 -2.78
CA VAL A 78 -2.79 4.61 -3.69
C VAL A 78 -3.77 3.80 -4.53
N SER A 79 -3.33 2.68 -5.11
CA SER A 79 -4.20 1.80 -5.90
C SER A 79 -5.31 1.16 -5.05
N GLY A 80 -4.99 0.71 -3.84
CA GLY A 80 -5.97 0.21 -2.87
C GLY A 80 -7.01 1.27 -2.49
N PHE A 81 -6.58 2.51 -2.25
CA PHE A 81 -7.46 3.63 -1.93
C PHE A 81 -8.38 4.01 -3.09
N ILE A 82 -7.84 4.07 -4.32
CA ILE A 82 -8.61 4.31 -5.53
C ILE A 82 -9.66 3.20 -5.73
N LEU A 83 -9.27 1.93 -5.62
CA LEU A 83 -10.19 0.80 -5.73
C LEU A 83 -11.27 0.83 -4.65
N TRP A 84 -10.93 1.26 -3.43
CA TRP A 84 -11.88 1.41 -2.34
C TRP A 84 -12.90 2.53 -2.61
N LEU A 85 -12.46 3.68 -3.11
CA LEU A 85 -13.33 4.77 -3.53
C LEU A 85 -14.25 4.37 -4.69
N LEU A 86 -13.72 3.71 -5.71
CA LEU A 86 -14.50 3.18 -6.84
C LEU A 86 -15.54 2.16 -6.38
N SER A 87 -15.19 1.28 -5.43
CA SER A 87 -16.12 0.33 -4.82
C SER A 87 -17.28 1.05 -4.12
N ARG A 88 -17.02 2.15 -3.40
CA ARG A 88 -18.07 2.99 -2.79
C ARG A 88 -18.91 3.73 -3.83
N GLN A 89 -18.29 4.32 -4.86
CA GLN A 89 -19.02 5.05 -5.90
C GLN A 89 -20.00 4.14 -6.65
N TRP A 90 -19.58 2.93 -6.98
CA TRP A 90 -20.45 1.93 -7.62
C TRP A 90 -21.58 1.41 -6.71
N LEU A 91 -21.41 1.44 -5.38
CA LEU A 91 -22.46 1.15 -4.40
C LEU A 91 -23.42 2.33 -4.19
N ALA A 92 -22.94 3.56 -4.42
CA ALA A 92 -23.69 4.79 -4.25
C ALA A 92 -24.44 5.24 -5.52
N VAL A 93 -24.19 4.65 -6.70
CA VAL A 93 -25.05 4.85 -7.86
C VAL A 93 -26.45 4.37 -7.48
N PRO A 94 -27.43 5.27 -7.35
CA PRO A 94 -28.77 4.85 -7.00
C PRO A 94 -29.26 3.95 -8.12
N TRP A 95 -29.76 2.78 -7.72
CA TRP A 95 -30.51 1.84 -8.55
C TRP A 95 -31.64 2.48 -9.38
N LYS A 96 -31.97 3.75 -9.11
CA LYS A 96 -33.00 4.54 -9.78
C LYS A 96 -32.70 4.88 -11.25
N ASN A 97 -31.46 4.82 -11.72
CA ASN A 97 -31.15 5.22 -13.11
C ASN A 97 -30.95 4.03 -14.07
N CYS A 98 -31.17 2.79 -13.63
CA CYS A 98 -31.03 1.59 -14.48
C CYS A 98 -32.37 1.06 -15.02
N MET A 99 -33.43 1.86 -14.93
CA MET A 99 -34.69 1.68 -15.66
C MET A 99 -34.95 2.96 -16.47
N LEU A 100 -34.28 3.09 -17.62
CA LEU A 100 -34.73 3.89 -18.75
C LEU A 100 -34.18 3.23 -20.02
#